data_AF-A0A7X9GNJ7-F1
#
_entry.id   AF-A0A7X9GNJ7-F1
#
_cell.length_a   1.000
_cell.length_b   1.000
_cell.length_c   1.000
_cell.angle_alpha   90.00
_cell.angle_beta   90.00
_cell.angle_gamma   90.00
#
_symmetry.space_group_name_H-M   'P 1'
#
loop_
_entity.id
_entity.type
_entity.pdbx_description
1 polymer ?
#
loop_
_entity_poly.entity_id
_entity_poly.type
_entity_poly.pdbx_seq_one_letter_code
_entity_poly.pdbx_strand_id
1 'polypeptide(L)'
;MTIIEDKLRELEKIPFLGIRPQDFEDFWRKNLQKEKSVPPGLELKKIPYPLSKVEVFEATVLASDQVKLQGYFIRPKSARNLPGLVRFHGYSSNRGQISELLLWALQG
;
A
#
# COMPACT_ATOMS: atom_id res chain seq x y z
N MET A 1 -8.08 -31.71 23.58
CA MET A 1 -7.73 -30.89 22.41
C MET A 1 -9.00 -30.47 21.75
N THR A 2 -9.14 -29.16 21.59
CA THR A 2 -10.37 -28.51 21.19
C THR A 2 -10.45 -28.50 19.66
N ILE A 3 -11.65 -28.61 19.09
CA ILE A 3 -11.92 -28.63 17.64
C ILE A 3 -11.13 -27.55 16.87
N ILE A 4 -10.86 -26.41 17.52
CA ILE A 4 -10.07 -25.30 16.99
C ILE A 4 -8.60 -25.69 16.75
N GLU A 5 -7.96 -26.36 17.71
CA GLU A 5 -6.54 -26.77 17.60
C GLU A 5 -6.35 -27.78 16.47
N ASP A 6 -7.28 -28.72 16.34
CA ASP A 6 -7.22 -29.72 15.28
C ASP A 6 -7.46 -29.11 13.90
N LYS A 7 -8.37 -28.12 13.78
CA LYS A 7 -8.58 -27.40 12.53
C LYS A 7 -7.38 -26.52 12.15
N LEU A 8 -6.71 -25.87 13.11
CA LEU A 8 -5.49 -25.10 12.85
C LEU A 8 -4.38 -25.98 12.27
N ARG A 9 -4.13 -27.15 12.86
CA ARG A 9 -3.14 -28.12 12.35
C ARG A 9 -3.43 -28.60 10.93
N GLU A 10 -4.71 -28.63 10.54
CA GLU A 10 -5.10 -28.95 9.17
C GLU A 10 -4.77 -27.79 8.22
N LEU A 11 -5.13 -26.56 8.60
CA LEU A 11 -4.90 -25.36 7.78
C LEU A 11 -3.40 -25.09 7.55
N GLU A 12 -2.57 -25.30 8.58
CA GLU A 12 -1.10 -25.15 8.49
C GLU A 12 -0.45 -26.12 7.48
N LYS A 13 -1.13 -27.23 7.17
CA LYS A 13 -0.61 -28.28 6.25
C LYS A 13 -1.17 -28.17 4.84
N ILE A 14 -2.03 -27.19 4.54
CA ILE A 14 -2.60 -27.04 3.20
C ILE A 14 -1.46 -26.80 2.20
N PRO A 15 -1.25 -27.70 1.22
CA PRO A 15 -0.20 -27.52 0.24
C PRO A 15 -0.57 -26.40 -0.73
N PHE A 16 0.43 -25.66 -1.19
CA PHE A 16 0.23 -24.76 -2.32
C PHE A 16 -0.05 -25.58 -3.58
N LEU A 17 -1.25 -25.41 -4.15
CA LEU A 17 -1.68 -26.11 -5.36
C LEU A 17 -1.44 -25.31 -6.65
N GLY A 18 -0.87 -24.11 -6.55
CA GLY A 18 -0.64 -23.27 -7.71
C GLY A 18 0.50 -23.80 -8.59
N ILE A 19 0.31 -23.75 -9.90
CA ILE A 19 1.39 -24.00 -10.87
C ILE A 19 2.07 -22.66 -11.12
N ARG A 20 3.33 -22.55 -10.68
CA ARG A 20 4.16 -21.38 -10.99
C ARG A 20 4.55 -21.43 -12.48
N PRO A 21 4.26 -20.38 -13.27
CA PRO A 21 4.71 -20.32 -14.66
C PRO A 21 6.24 -20.42 -14.78
N GLN A 22 6.72 -21.04 -15.87
CA GLN A 22 8.16 -21.22 -16.12
C GLN A 22 8.90 -19.88 -16.23
N ASP A 23 8.22 -18.84 -16.73
CA ASP A 23 8.76 -17.50 -16.98
C ASP A 23 8.48 -16.51 -15.83
N PHE A 24 7.99 -16.97 -14.67
CA PHE A 24 7.55 -16.10 -13.57
C PHE A 24 8.61 -15.06 -13.16
N GLU A 25 9.86 -15.47 -13.03
CA GLU A 25 10.97 -14.57 -12.66
C GLU A 25 11.29 -13.55 -13.75
N ASP A 26 11.34 -14.02 -15.00
CA ASP A 26 11.63 -13.17 -16.15
C ASP A 26 10.53 -12.13 -16.35
N PHE A 27 9.27 -12.53 -16.20
CA PHE A 27 8.12 -11.63 -16.22
C PHE A 27 8.26 -10.52 -15.20
N TRP A 28 8.45 -10.83 -13.91
CA TRP A 28 8.54 -9.80 -12.87
C TRP A 28 9.78 -8.92 -13.02
N ARG A 29 10.94 -9.49 -13.36
CA ARG A 29 12.16 -8.73 -13.59
C ARG A 29 11.98 -7.71 -14.73
N LYS A 30 11.40 -8.13 -15.85
CA LYS A 30 11.12 -7.26 -17.00
C LYS A 30 10.17 -6.13 -16.62
N ASN A 31 9.09 -6.43 -15.90
CA ASN A 31 8.11 -5.40 -15.50
C ASN A 31 8.71 -4.40 -14.49
N LEU A 32 9.50 -4.85 -13.52
CA LEU A 32 10.19 -3.96 -12.59
C LEU A 32 11.23 -3.07 -13.28
N GLN A 33 11.94 -3.59 -14.29
CA GLN A 33 12.87 -2.79 -15.11
C GLN A 33 12.13 -1.73 -15.92
N LYS A 34 11.00 -2.09 -16.53
CA LYS A 34 10.13 -1.16 -17.25
C LYS A 34 9.67 -0.03 -16.32
N GLU A 35 9.19 -0.38 -15.12
CA GLU A 35 8.74 0.62 -14.14
C GLU A 35 9.86 1.58 -13.75
N LYS A 36 11.07 1.06 -13.47
CA LYS A 36 12.24 1.86 -13.10
C LYS A 36 12.76 2.78 -14.22
N SER A 37 12.45 2.48 -15.48
CA SER A 37 12.91 3.27 -16.63
C SER A 37 12.15 4.58 -16.81
N VAL A 38 10.98 4.71 -16.15
CA VAL A 38 10.16 5.92 -16.16
C VAL A 38 10.38 6.66 -14.83
N PRO A 39 10.77 7.94 -14.85
CA PRO A 39 10.88 8.72 -13.61
C PRO A 39 9.55 8.74 -12.86
N PRO A 40 9.52 8.40 -11.56
CA PRO A 40 8.29 8.42 -10.79
C PRO A 40 7.81 9.87 -10.63
N GLY A 41 6.66 10.18 -11.23
CA GLY A 41 5.97 11.44 -11.01
C GLY A 41 5.09 11.33 -9.76
N LEU A 42 5.40 12.11 -8.73
CA LEU A 42 4.55 12.27 -7.54
C LEU A 42 4.03 13.70 -7.48
N GLU A 43 2.71 13.85 -7.60
CA GLU A 43 2.02 15.12 -7.40
C GLU A 43 1.30 15.10 -6.05
N LEU A 44 1.58 16.10 -5.20
CA LEU A 44 0.95 16.26 -3.90
C LEU A 44 0.13 17.54 -3.86
N LYS A 45 -1.19 17.41 -3.73
CA LYS A 45 -2.10 18.52 -3.52
C LYS A 45 -2.55 18.56 -2.07
N LYS A 46 -2.16 19.61 -1.34
CA LYS A 46 -2.52 19.76 0.06
C LYS A 46 -4.03 19.92 0.23
N ILE A 47 -4.60 19.19 1.19
CA ILE A 47 -6.01 19.30 1.58
C ILE A 47 -6.09 20.04 2.92
N PRO A 48 -6.92 21.08 3.06
CA PRO A 48 -7.23 21.66 4.36
C PRO A 48 -7.82 20.60 5.30
N TYR A 49 -7.22 20.43 6.47
CA TYR A 49 -7.67 19.45 7.46
C TYR A 49 -7.64 20.06 8.88
N PRO A 50 -8.63 19.81 9.75
CA PRO A 50 -8.79 20.53 11.03
C PRO A 50 -7.77 20.15 12.11
N LEU A 51 -6.79 19.28 11.82
CA LEU A 51 -5.77 18.87 12.78
C LEU A 51 -4.43 19.54 12.49
N SER A 52 -3.96 20.35 13.44
CA SER A 52 -2.72 21.14 13.31
C SER A 52 -1.43 20.32 13.29
N LYS A 53 -1.46 19.10 13.84
CA LYS A 53 -0.29 18.22 13.98
C LYS A 53 0.03 17.40 12.72
N VAL A 54 -0.87 17.33 11.75
CA VAL A 54 -0.70 16.54 10.52
C VAL A 54 -0.85 17.40 9.28
N GLU A 55 -0.25 16.95 8.19
CA GLU A 55 -0.51 17.44 6.85
C GLU A 55 -1.16 16.32 6.04
N VAL A 56 -2.20 16.66 5.30
CA VAL A 56 -2.94 15.72 4.45
C VAL A 56 -2.84 16.18 3.01
N PHE A 57 -2.60 15.23 2.10
CA PHE A 57 -2.45 15.47 0.68
C PHE A 57 -3.27 14.47 -0.12
N GLU A 58 -3.87 14.93 -1.21
CA GLU A 58 -4.19 14.09 -2.36
C GLU A 58 -2.88 13.80 -3.09
N ALA A 59 -2.51 12.53 -3.16
CA ALA A 59 -1.31 12.07 -3.84
C ALA A 59 -1.71 11.41 -5.17
N THR A 60 -1.06 11.84 -6.26
CA THR A 60 -1.16 11.19 -7.57
C THR A 60 0.21 10.67 -7.96
N VAL A 61 0.29 9.38 -8.28
CA VAL A 61 1.49 8.71 -8.81
C VAL A 61 1.21 8.28 -10.23
N LEU A 62 2.16 8.51 -11.13
CA LEU A 62 2.08 8.06 -12.51
C LEU A 62 2.81 6.72 -12.65
N ALA A 63 2.10 5.67 -13.06
CA ALA A 63 2.69 4.37 -13.39
C ALA A 63 3.38 4.40 -14.76
N SER A 64 4.26 3.43 -15.04
CA SER A 64 5.00 3.39 -16.31
C SER A 64 4.16 3.23 -17.57
N ASP A 65 2.90 2.82 -17.44
CA ASP A 65 1.90 2.76 -18.51
C ASP A 65 1.05 4.03 -18.62
N GLN A 66 1.46 5.12 -17.94
CA GLN A 66 0.77 6.41 -17.88
C GLN A 66 -0.56 6.39 -17.12
N VAL A 67 -0.89 5.31 -16.42
CA VAL A 67 -2.06 5.26 -15.54
C VAL A 67 -1.79 6.09 -14.28
N LYS A 68 -2.76 6.94 -13.93
CA LYS A 68 -2.72 7.75 -12.71
C LYS A 68 -3.29 6.96 -11.54
N LEU A 69 -2.46 6.72 -10.53
CA LEU A 69 -2.83 6.12 -9.26
C LEU A 69 -3.08 7.24 -8.24
N GLN A 70 -4.21 7.19 -7.55
CA GLN A 70 -4.60 8.23 -6.60
C GLN A 70 -4.83 7.67 -5.20
N GLY A 71 -4.34 8.39 -4.20
CA GLY A 71 -4.50 8.03 -2.79
C GLY A 71 -4.36 9.23 -1.87
N TYR A 72 -4.45 8.97 -0.57
CA TYR A 72 -4.10 9.96 0.45
C TYR A 72 -2.67 9.76 0.90
N PHE A 73 -1.93 10.86 1.05
CA PHE A 73 -0.65 10.88 1.75
C PHE A 73 -0.79 11.76 2.99
N ILE A 74 -0.46 11.20 4.15
CA ILE A 74 -0.63 11.87 5.44
C ILE A 74 0.70 11.75 6.19
N ARG A 75 1.14 12.85 6.79
CA ARG A 75 2.37 12.86 7.60
C ARG A 75 2.23 13.80 8.81
N PRO A 76 2.96 13.55 9.90
CA PRO A 76 3.22 14.57 10.91
C PRO A 76 3.82 15.84 10.32
N LYS A 77 3.43 16.99 10.86
CA LYS A 77 3.94 18.29 10.41
C LYS A 77 5.38 18.57 10.85
N SER A 78 5.75 18.11 12.04
CA SER A 78 7.03 18.51 12.70
C SER A 78 8.07 17.39 12.78
N ALA A 79 7.71 16.15 12.48
CA ALA A 79 8.63 15.01 12.56
C ALA A 79 9.19 14.64 11.19
N ARG A 80 10.44 14.19 11.17
CA ARG A 80 11.20 13.80 9.97
C ARG A 80 11.82 12.43 10.20
N ASN A 81 12.19 11.73 9.13
CA ASN A 81 12.79 10.39 9.19
C ASN A 81 11.93 9.39 9.97
N LEU A 82 10.66 9.32 9.62
CA LEU A 82 9.67 8.44 10.24
C LEU A 82 9.54 7.13 9.47
N PRO A 83 9.04 6.05 10.11
CA PRO A 83 8.59 4.89 9.38
C PRO A 83 7.49 5.25 8.38
N GLY A 84 7.46 4.54 7.25
CA GLY A 84 6.41 4.67 6.24
C GLY A 84 5.40 3.53 6.33
N LEU A 85 4.13 3.84 6.17
CA LEU A 85 3.06 2.85 6.07
C LEU A 85 2.30 3.04 4.76
N VAL A 86 2.16 1.95 3.99
CA VAL A 86 1.34 1.89 2.77
C VAL A 86 0.17 0.96 3.01
N ARG A 87 -1.05 1.47 2.91
CA ARG A 87 -2.28 0.69 3.07
C ARG A 87 -2.91 0.43 1.72
N PHE A 88 -3.16 -0.85 1.42
CA PHE A 88 -3.99 -1.27 0.29
C PHE A 88 -5.41 -1.59 0.78
N HIS A 89 -6.41 -1.31 -0.04
CA HIS A 89 -7.81 -1.61 0.27
C HIS A 89 -8.19 -3.03 -0.18
N GLY A 90 -9.28 -3.56 0.36
CA GLY A 90 -9.84 -4.85 -0.05
C GLY A 90 -10.47 -4.80 -1.45
N TYR A 91 -10.79 -5.97 -2.01
CA TYR A 91 -11.49 -6.09 -3.28
C TYR A 91 -12.79 -5.28 -3.28
N SER A 92 -13.12 -4.65 -4.42
CA SER A 92 -14.26 -3.73 -4.65
C SER A 92 -14.36 -2.49 -3.74
N SER A 93 -13.36 -2.24 -2.89
CA SER A 93 -13.34 -1.06 -2.01
C SER A 93 -12.66 0.15 -2.67
N ASN A 94 -12.35 1.17 -1.88
CA ASN A 94 -11.64 2.37 -2.30
C ASN A 94 -10.57 2.76 -1.26
N ARG A 95 -9.90 3.90 -1.46
CA ARG A 95 -8.82 4.42 -0.60
C ARG A 95 -9.20 4.72 0.86
N GLY A 96 -10.47 4.57 1.25
CA GLY A 96 -10.98 4.81 2.59
C GLY A 96 -11.05 6.29 2.95
N GLN A 97 -11.34 6.58 4.22
CA GLN A 97 -11.38 7.95 4.73
C GLN A 97 -10.05 8.36 5.38
N ILE A 98 -9.73 9.65 5.34
CA ILE A 98 -8.53 10.21 6.00
C ILE A 98 -8.50 9.87 7.49
N SER A 99 -9.65 9.93 8.16
CA SER A 99 -9.81 9.66 9.60
C SER A 99 -9.32 8.27 10.02
N GLU A 100 -9.50 7.26 9.17
CA GLU A 100 -9.04 5.89 9.41
C GLU A 100 -7.52 5.76 9.43
N LEU A 101 -6.81 6.70 8.79
CA LEU A 101 -5.36 6.70 8.66
C LEU A 101 -4.66 7.59 9.69
N LEU A 102 -5.40 8.53 10.31
CA LEU A 102 -4.84 9.51 11.24
C LEU A 102 -4.18 8.88 12.45
N LEU A 103 -4.72 7.77 12.96
CA LEU A 103 -4.16 7.08 14.13
C LEU A 103 -2.69 6.74 13.89
N TRP A 104 -2.35 6.23 12.71
CA TRP A 104 -0.98 5.87 12.35
C TRP A 104 -0.11 7.11 12.18
N ALA A 105 -0.60 8.11 11.44
CA ALA A 105 0.15 9.34 11.25
C ALA A 105 0.45 10.06 12.57
N LEU A 106 -0.42 9.96 13.58
CA LEU A 106 -0.23 10.63 14.86
C LEU A 106 0.72 9.90 15.83
N GLN A 107 1.13 8.66 15.54
CA GLN A 107 2.10 7.93 16.37
C GLN A 107 3.55 8.40 16.18
N GLY A 108 3.84 9.15 15.10
CA GLY A 108 5.19 9.58 14.74
C GLY A 108 5.97 8.46 14.08
#